data_AF-A0A151TMN1-F1
#
_entry.id   AF-A0A151TMN1-F1
#
_cell.length_a   1.000
_cell.length_b   1.000
_cell.length_c   1.000
_cell.angle_alpha   90.00
_cell.angle_beta   90.00
_cell.angle_gamma   90.00
#
_symmetry.space_group_name_H-M   'P 1'
#
loop_
_entity.id
_entity.type
_entity.pdbx_description
1 polymer ?
#
loop_
_entity_poly.entity_id
_entity_poly.type
_entity_poly.pdbx_seq_one_letter_code
_entity_poly.pdbx_strand_id
1 'polypeptide(L)'
;MLYKLLFVVLFYRCGTCLYPNNPPLKQNRDVPKGYLAVYVGENEKKRFMIPISYLNQPSIQDLLSQAEQEFGYDHPMGGLTIPCREDVFLDITSRLHRL
;
A
#
# COMPACT_ATOMS: atom_id res chain seq x y z
N MET A 1 -12.97 -7.27 5.33
CA MET A 1 -13.03 -6.88 3.89
C MET A 1 -13.37 -5.40 3.73
N LEU A 2 -14.56 -4.93 4.11
CA LEU A 2 -14.94 -3.50 3.97
C LEU A 2 -14.08 -2.56 4.83
N TYR A 3 -13.76 -2.93 6.07
CA TYR A 3 -12.92 -2.14 6.99
C TYR A 3 -11.43 -2.12 6.60
N LYS A 4 -10.90 -3.20 6.02
CA LYS A 4 -9.51 -3.26 5.51
C LYS A 4 -9.32 -2.42 4.25
N LEU A 5 -10.31 -2.44 3.35
CA LEU A 5 -10.33 -1.53 2.21
C LEU A 5 -10.56 -0.08 2.68
N LEU A 6 -11.37 0.12 3.72
CA LEU A 6 -11.53 1.43 4.36
C LEU A 6 -10.21 1.92 4.97
N PHE A 7 -9.36 1.06 5.53
CA PHE A 7 -8.04 1.44 6.03
C PHE A 7 -7.15 1.98 4.91
N VAL A 8 -7.04 1.26 3.79
CA VAL A 8 -6.29 1.71 2.59
C VAL A 8 -6.90 2.98 1.97
N VAL A 9 -8.23 3.05 1.90
CA VAL A 9 -8.96 4.21 1.35
C VAL A 9 -8.94 5.39 2.30
N LEU A 10 -8.94 5.25 3.62
CA LEU A 10 -8.82 6.38 4.55
C LEU A 10 -7.45 7.04 4.43
N PHE A 11 -6.39 6.28 4.17
CA PHE A 11 -5.09 6.83 3.80
C PHE A 11 -5.08 7.53 2.44
N TYR A 12 -5.79 7.00 1.43
CA TYR A 12 -5.80 7.57 0.07
C TYR A 12 -6.93 8.60 -0.22
N ARG A 13 -7.93 8.68 0.66
CA ARG A 13 -9.13 9.53 0.55
C ARG A 13 -9.16 10.63 1.60
N CYS A 14 -8.35 10.52 2.66
CA CYS A 14 -7.92 11.69 3.41
C CYS A 14 -6.81 12.38 2.61
N GLY A 15 -7.19 13.24 1.66
CA GLY A 15 -6.26 14.15 0.98
C GLY A 15 -5.60 15.19 1.90
N THR A 16 -5.54 14.96 3.22
CA THR A 16 -5.16 15.95 4.23
C THR A 16 -4.41 15.43 5.46
N CYS A 17 -4.04 14.15 5.58
CA CYS A 17 -3.00 13.77 6.57
C CYS A 17 -1.60 14.01 5.97
N LEU A 18 -1.39 15.22 5.44
CA LEU A 18 -0.07 15.78 5.26
C LEU A 18 0.43 16.13 6.65
N TYR A 19 1.51 15.47 7.09
CA TYR A 19 2.30 15.96 8.20
C TYR A 19 2.54 17.47 7.97
N PRO A 20 2.32 18.34 8.96
CA PRO A 20 2.32 19.80 8.78
C PRO A 20 3.68 20.41 8.35
N ASN A 21 4.70 19.59 8.07
CA ASN A 21 6.06 20.01 7.74
C ASN A 21 6.67 19.36 6.49
N ASN A 22 5.92 18.59 5.68
CA ASN A 22 6.44 18.05 4.43
C ASN A 22 5.74 18.75 3.25
N PRO A 23 6.46 19.26 2.22
CA PRO A 23 5.84 19.77 0.99
C PRO A 23 4.76 18.82 0.51
N PRO A 24 3.61 19.33 0.00
CA PRO A 24 2.50 18.50 -0.44
C PRO A 24 3.08 17.43 -1.35
N LEU A 25 2.91 16.15 -0.97
CA LEU A 25 3.32 15.01 -1.78
C LEU A 25 2.83 15.33 -3.17
N LYS A 26 3.77 15.69 -4.06
CA LYS A 26 3.51 16.11 -5.44
C LYS A 26 2.54 15.07 -5.95
N GLN A 27 1.26 15.48 -6.06
CA GLN A 27 0.16 14.58 -6.35
C GLN A 27 0.65 13.78 -7.54
N ASN A 28 0.92 12.50 -7.32
CA ASN A 28 1.80 11.78 -8.21
C ASN A 28 0.96 11.53 -9.46
N ARG A 29 1.05 12.48 -10.40
CA ARG A 29 0.34 12.52 -11.68
C ARG A 29 0.67 11.29 -12.53
N ASP A 30 1.59 10.44 -12.06
CA ASP A 30 2.08 9.22 -12.69
C ASP A 30 1.46 7.91 -12.16
N VAL A 31 0.53 7.92 -11.19
CA VAL A 31 -0.18 6.66 -10.84
C VAL A 31 -1.42 6.54 -11.74
N PRO A 32 -1.47 5.54 -12.65
CA PRO A 32 -2.63 5.36 -13.51
C PRO A 32 -3.86 5.04 -12.66
N LYS A 33 -5.02 5.54 -13.08
CA LYS A 33 -6.29 5.23 -12.43
C LYS A 33 -6.46 3.70 -12.35
N GLY A 34 -6.76 3.19 -11.15
CA GLY A 34 -6.88 1.75 -10.92
C GLY A 34 -5.62 1.08 -10.35
N TYR A 35 -4.54 1.83 -10.11
CA TYR A 35 -3.32 1.35 -9.47
C TYR A 35 -3.06 2.05 -8.13
N LEU A 36 -2.33 1.38 -7.26
CA LEU A 36 -1.93 1.83 -5.93
C LEU A 36 -0.40 1.74 -5.81
N ALA A 37 0.22 2.76 -5.21
CA ALA A 37 1.63 2.70 -4.83
C ALA A 37 1.79 2.05 -3.46
N VAL A 38 2.66 1.04 -3.38
CA VAL A 38 2.91 0.26 -2.16
C VAL A 38 4.42 0.22 -1.92
N TYR A 39 4.82 0.45 -0.68
CA TYR A 39 6.21 0.34 -0.23
C TYR A 39 6.42 -1.01 0.44
N VAL A 40 7.37 -1.80 -0.04
CA VAL A 40 7.61 -3.17 0.41
C VAL A 40 9.06 -3.31 0.82
N GLY A 41 9.31 -3.95 1.94
CA GLY A 41 10.64 -4.27 2.45
C GLY A 41 10.76 -4.01 3.95
N GLU A 42 11.57 -4.85 4.61
CA GLU A 42 11.83 -4.78 6.05
C GLU A 42 12.84 -3.67 6.39
N ASN A 43 13.97 -3.62 5.66
CA ASN A 43 15.04 -2.64 5.87
C ASN A 43 15.04 -1.55 4.80
N GLU A 44 15.03 -1.96 3.52
CA GLU A 44 14.99 -1.05 2.37
C GLU A 44 13.62 -1.14 1.71
N LYS A 45 12.87 -0.04 1.78
CA LYS A 45 11.51 0.04 1.23
C LYS A 45 11.57 0.39 -0.25
N LYS A 46 11.08 -0.52 -1.08
CA LYS A 46 10.97 -0.35 -2.52
C LYS A 46 9.53 -0.09 -2.93
N ARG A 47 9.35 0.84 -3.85
CA ARG A 47 8.03 1.25 -4.33
C ARG A 47 7.58 0.35 -5.48
N PHE A 48 6.40 -0.24 -5.33
CA PHE A 48 5.70 -1.03 -6.33
C PHE A 48 4.38 -0.38 -6.70
N MET A 49 3.93 -0.60 -7.93
CA MET A 49 2.57 -0.23 -8.38
C MET A 49 1.78 -1.51 -8.60
N ILE A 50 0.68 -1.67 -7.87
CA ILE A 50 -0.21 -2.83 -8.03
C ILE A 50 -1.61 -2.38 -8.43
N PRO A 51 -2.34 -3.17 -9.23
CA PRO A 51 -3.75 -2.92 -9.48
C PRO A 51 -4.56 -2.92 -8.17
N ILE A 52 -5.55 -2.04 -8.06
CA ILE A 52 -6.48 -1.99 -6.92
C ILE A 52 -7.27 -3.30 -6.79
N SER A 53 -7.47 -4.03 -7.90
CA SER A 53 -8.11 -5.35 -7.89
C SER A 53 -7.38 -6.38 -7.02
N TYR A 54 -6.06 -6.22 -6.81
CA TYR A 54 -5.28 -7.13 -5.97
C TYR A 54 -5.66 -7.02 -4.50
N LEU A 55 -6.22 -5.88 -4.04
CA LEU A 55 -6.65 -5.70 -2.65
C LEU A 55 -7.79 -6.64 -2.24
N ASN A 56 -8.52 -7.20 -3.21
CA ASN A 56 -9.56 -8.19 -2.96
C ASN A 56 -9.02 -9.61 -2.82
N GLN A 57 -7.74 -9.84 -3.08
CA GLN A 57 -7.13 -11.17 -3.03
C GLN A 57 -6.76 -11.53 -1.59
N PRO A 58 -7.08 -12.74 -1.10
CA PRO A 58 -6.83 -13.14 0.28
C PRO A 58 -5.37 -12.93 0.71
N SER A 59 -4.41 -13.30 -0.13
CA SER A 59 -2.98 -13.14 0.16
C SER A 59 -2.56 -11.69 0.37
N ILE A 60 -3.16 -10.74 -0.36
CA ILE A 60 -2.91 -9.32 -0.15
C ILE A 60 -3.62 -8.83 1.11
N GLN A 61 -4.80 -9.34 1.42
CA GLN A 61 -5.51 -8.97 2.65
C GLN A 61 -4.81 -9.42 3.93
N ASP A 62 -4.07 -10.51 3.87
CA ASP A 62 -3.23 -10.97 4.98
C ASP A 62 -2.04 -10.03 5.19
N LEU A 63 -1.37 -9.64 4.09
CA LEU A 63 -0.30 -8.64 4.12
C LEU A 63 -0.77 -7.27 4.64
N LEU A 64 -1.97 -6.83 4.23
CA LEU A 64 -2.58 -5.60 4.75
C LEU A 64 -2.87 -5.69 6.24
N SER A 65 -3.25 -6.87 6.73
CA SER A 65 -3.45 -7.11 8.16
C SER A 65 -2.16 -6.98 8.96
N GLN A 66 -1.07 -7.52 8.43
CA GLN A 66 0.25 -7.39 9.05
C GLN A 66 0.71 -5.93 9.07
N ALA A 67 0.53 -5.22 7.95
CA ALA A 67 0.81 -3.80 7.87
C ALA A 67 0.02 -2.96 8.89
N GLU A 68 -1.27 -3.24 9.06
CA GLU A 68 -2.11 -2.59 10.06
C GLU A 68 -1.64 -2.87 11.50
N GLN A 69 -1.25 -4.11 11.80
CA GLN A 69 -0.75 -4.48 13.13
C GLN A 69 0.59 -3.83 13.47
N GLU A 70 1.48 -3.69 12.49
CA GLU A 70 2.83 -3.17 12.71
C GLU A 70 2.89 -1.63 12.67
N PHE A 71 2.24 -1.02 11.69
CA PHE A 71 2.33 0.43 11.48
C PHE A 71 1.08 1.19 11.94
N GLY A 72 -0.06 0.51 12.14
CA GLY A 72 -1.32 1.18 12.43
C GLY A 72 -1.58 2.32 11.45
N TYR A 73 -1.98 3.48 11.97
CA TYR A 73 -2.26 4.68 11.16
C TYR A 73 -1.02 5.55 10.88
N ASP A 74 0.18 5.15 11.29
CA ASP A 74 1.38 5.96 11.15
C ASP A 74 2.29 5.38 10.05
N HIS A 75 2.10 5.87 8.83
CA HIS A 75 2.91 5.48 7.68
C HIS A 75 3.85 6.63 7.28
N PRO A 76 5.15 6.55 7.64
CA PRO A 76 6.09 7.67 7.49
C PRO A 76 6.34 8.09 6.02
N MET A 77 6.04 7.20 5.06
CA MET A 77 6.20 7.46 3.62
C MET A 77 4.93 8.00 2.95
N GLY A 78 3.86 8.27 3.73
CA GLY A 78 2.59 8.80 3.22
C GLY A 78 1.86 7.87 2.24
N GLY A 79 2.12 6.56 2.32
CA GLY A 79 1.52 5.54 1.47
C GLY A 79 1.53 4.18 2.15
N LEU A 80 0.87 3.19 1.54
CA LEU A 80 0.76 1.85 2.10
C LEU A 80 2.14 1.20 2.21
N THR A 81 2.55 0.86 3.42
CA THR A 81 3.79 0.12 3.68
C THR A 81 3.44 -1.31 4.08
N ILE A 82 4.00 -2.30 3.40
CA ILE A 82 3.82 -3.71 3.73
C ILE A 82 5.13 -4.24 4.32
N PRO A 83 5.12 -4.73 5.58
CA PRO A 83 6.28 -5.33 6.22
C PRO A 83 6.42 -6.78 5.74
N CYS A 84 6.77 -6.94 4.48
CA CYS A 84 7.14 -8.23 3.95
C CYS A 84 8.39 -8.10 3.09
N ARG A 85 9.08 -9.22 2.96
CA ARG A 85 10.23 -9.30 2.07
C ARG A 85 9.79 -9.10 0.62
N GLU A 86 10.68 -8.46 -0.16
CA GLU A 86 10.42 -8.16 -1.57
C GLU A 86 10.13 -9.43 -2.38
N ASP A 87 10.87 -10.51 -2.14
CA ASP A 87 10.71 -11.81 -2.81
C ASP A 87 9.31 -12.40 -2.60
N VAL A 88 8.80 -12.36 -1.38
CA VAL A 88 7.44 -12.84 -1.04
C VAL A 88 6.37 -12.00 -1.73
N PHE A 89 6.53 -10.67 -1.73
CA PHE A 89 5.58 -9.79 -2.40
C PHE A 89 5.55 -10.01 -3.91
N LEU A 90 6.72 -10.19 -4.52
CA LEU A 90 6.83 -10.49 -5.94
C LEU A 90 6.23 -11.85 -6.29
N ASP A 91 6.41 -12.88 -5.47
CA ASP A 91 5.76 -14.19 -5.66
C ASP A 91 4.23 -14.04 -5.67
N ILE A 92 3.68 -13.39 -4.65
CA ILE A 92 2.22 -13.19 -4.53
C ILE A 92 1.69 -12.41 -5.73
N THR A 93 2.32 -11.28 -6.07
CA THR A 93 1.88 -10.43 -7.19
C THR A 93 2.03 -11.11 -8.54
N SER A 94 3.06 -11.95 -8.73
CA SER A 94 3.24 -12.74 -9.96
C SER A 94 2.15 -13.80 -10.15
N ARG A 95 1.70 -14.42 -9.06
CA ARG A 95 0.59 -15.38 -9.06
C ARG A 95 -0.74 -14.71 -9.36
N LEU A 96 -0.93 -13.48 -8.86
CA LEU A 96 -2.11 -12.68 -9.14
C LEU A 96 -2.16 -12.14 -10.58
N HIS A 97 -1.00 -11.93 -11.20
CA HIS A 97 -0.91 -11.49 -12.60
C HIS A 97 -1.33 -12.57 -13.61
N ARG A 98 -1.46 -13.82 -13.16
CA ARG A 98 -1.91 -14.95 -13.97
C ARG A 98 -3.42 -15.21 -13.86
N LEU A 99 -4.13 -14.47 -13.00
CA LEU A 99 -5.58 -14.53 -12.81
C LEU A 99 -6.27 -13.42 -13.60
#